data_AF-A0A1I6MRW4-F1
#
_entry.id   AF-A0A1I6MRW4-F1
#
_cell.length_a   1.000
_cell.length_b   1.000
_cell.length_c   1.000
_cell.angle_alpha   90.00
_cell.angle_beta   90.00
_cell.angle_gamma   90.00
#
_symmetry.space_group_name_H-M   'P 1'
#
loop_
_entity.id
_entity.type
_entity.pdbx_description
1 polymer ?
#
loop_
_entity_poly.entity_id
_entity_poly.type
_entity_poly.pdbx_seq_one_letter_code
_entity_poly.pdbx_strand_id
1 'polypeptide(L)'
;MKKSKFSEEQIVRILKEVEAGAKVAETCRKHGISEPTYYVWKNKYAGMEVSQLRHLKDVEVELARLKRMYADLALEHHALKDVLSRKL
;
A
#
# COMPACT_ATOMS: atom_id res chain seq x y z
N MET A 1 -13.93 1.67 -0.82
CA MET A 1 -14.06 0.49 -1.71
C MET A 1 -14.12 -0.77 -0.86
N LYS A 2 -14.97 -1.75 -1.20
CA LYS A 2 -14.88 -3.08 -0.57
C LYS A 2 -13.47 -3.63 -0.81
N LYS A 3 -12.93 -4.35 0.18
CA LYS A 3 -11.60 -4.98 0.08
C LYS A 3 -11.60 -5.91 -1.13
N SER A 4 -10.65 -5.71 -2.06
CA SER A 4 -10.51 -6.58 -3.23
C SER A 4 -10.22 -8.01 -2.77
N LYS A 5 -10.76 -9.00 -3.49
CA LYS A 5 -10.35 -10.41 -3.32
C LYS A 5 -8.94 -10.68 -3.86
N PHE A 6 -8.43 -9.78 -4.70
CA PHE A 6 -7.10 -9.85 -5.29
C PHE A 6 -6.12 -9.02 -4.47
N SER A 7 -4.95 -9.59 -4.21
CA SER A 7 -3.77 -8.87 -3.71
C SER A 7 -3.26 -7.86 -4.74
N GLU A 8 -2.55 -6.83 -4.29
CA GLU A 8 -1.98 -5.83 -5.19
C GLU A 8 -0.95 -6.45 -6.15
N GLU A 9 -0.18 -7.43 -5.68
CA GLU A 9 0.76 -8.17 -6.54
C GLU A 9 0.05 -9.05 -7.58
N GLN A 10 -1.14 -9.56 -7.29
CA GLN A 10 -1.97 -10.24 -8.30
C GLN A 10 -2.51 -9.23 -9.31
N ILE A 11 -2.97 -8.07 -8.86
CA ILE A 11 -3.47 -7.01 -9.75
C ILE A 11 -2.39 -6.57 -10.73
N VAL A 12 -1.18 -6.24 -10.25
CA VAL A 12 -0.06 -5.85 -11.13
C VAL A 12 0.31 -6.96 -12.10
N ARG A 13 0.33 -8.22 -11.68
CA ARG A 13 0.59 -9.35 -12.59
C ARG A 13 -0.45 -9.44 -13.71
N ILE A 14 -1.73 -9.21 -13.40
CA ILE A 14 -2.80 -9.22 -14.40
C ILE A 14 -2.64 -8.04 -15.38
N LEU A 15 -2.31 -6.85 -14.89
CA LEU A 15 -2.08 -5.68 -15.75
C LEU A 15 -0.89 -5.92 -16.70
N LYS A 16 0.16 -6.58 -16.22
CA LYS A 16 1.33 -6.94 -17.04
C LYS A 16 1.03 -7.92 -18.16
N GLU A 17 0.05 -8.81 -18.01
CA GLU A 17 -0.37 -9.69 -19.11
C GLU A 17 -0.86 -8.84 -20.30
N VAL A 18 -1.61 -7.76 -20.04
CA VAL A 18 -2.07 -6.84 -21.08
C VAL A 18 -0.96 -5.95 -21.60
N GLU A 19 -0.05 -5.46 -20.74
CA GLU A 19 1.13 -4.69 -21.17
C GLU A 19 2.05 -5.53 -22.08
N ALA A 20 2.11 -6.85 -21.87
CA ALA A 20 2.81 -7.81 -22.72
C ALA A 20 2.06 -8.17 -24.02
N GLY A 21 0.88 -7.59 -24.27
CA GLY A 21 0.14 -7.73 -25.52
C GLY A 21 -1.12 -8.60 -25.45
N ALA A 22 -1.52 -9.12 -24.29
CA ALA A 22 -2.79 -9.83 -24.16
C ALA A 22 -3.99 -8.88 -24.35
N LYS A 23 -5.11 -9.38 -24.89
CA LYS A 23 -6.34 -8.59 -25.01
C LYS A 23 -6.99 -8.40 -23.64
N VAL A 24 -7.50 -7.20 -23.38
CA VAL A 24 -8.20 -6.85 -22.13
C VAL A 24 -9.37 -7.79 -21.87
N ALA A 25 -10.23 -8.00 -22.87
CA ALA A 25 -11.44 -8.83 -22.74
C ALA A 25 -11.12 -10.29 -22.37
N GLU A 26 -10.08 -10.87 -22.99
CA GLU A 26 -9.62 -12.24 -22.71
C GLU A 26 -9.00 -12.35 -21.31
N THR A 27 -8.17 -11.38 -20.95
CA THR A 27 -7.55 -11.29 -19.62
C THR A 27 -8.62 -11.16 -18.53
N CYS A 28 -9.64 -10.33 -18.76
CA CYS A 28 -10.76 -10.16 -17.85
C CYS A 28 -11.54 -11.46 -17.64
N ARG A 29 -11.85 -12.19 -18.71
CA ARG A 29 -12.51 -13.51 -18.64
C ARG A 29 -11.64 -14.54 -17.91
N LYS A 30 -10.35 -14.62 -18.24
CA LYS A 30 -9.38 -15.54 -17.63
C LYS A 30 -9.30 -15.39 -16.11
N HIS A 31 -9.27 -14.15 -15.62
CA HIS A 31 -9.13 -13.85 -14.19
C HIS A 31 -10.47 -13.60 -13.48
N GLY A 32 -11.61 -13.76 -14.18
CA GLY A 32 -12.94 -13.58 -13.59
C GLY A 32 -13.21 -12.15 -13.10
N ILE A 33 -12.66 -11.14 -13.80
CA ILE A 33 -12.88 -9.72 -13.50
C ILE A 33 -13.66 -9.05 -14.62
N SER A 34 -14.33 -7.95 -14.31
CA SER A 34 -14.99 -7.12 -15.32
C SER A 34 -14.02 -6.11 -15.93
N GLU A 35 -14.24 -5.72 -17.19
CA GLU A 35 -13.41 -4.69 -17.84
C GLU A 35 -13.37 -3.35 -17.08
N PRO A 36 -14.48 -2.84 -16.49
CA PRO A 36 -14.40 -1.66 -15.63
C PRO A 36 -13.45 -1.84 -14.45
N THR A 37 -13.41 -3.04 -13.84
CA THR A 37 -12.47 -3.34 -12.74
C THR A 37 -11.04 -3.27 -13.23
N TYR A 38 -10.75 -3.83 -14.41
CA TYR A 38 -9.45 -3.73 -15.05
C TYR A 38 -9.01 -2.27 -15.24
N TYR A 39 -9.87 -1.40 -15.75
CA TYR A 39 -9.50 0.02 -15.96
C TYR A 39 -9.31 0.78 -14.64
N VAL A 40 -10.10 0.48 -13.61
CA VAL A 40 -9.86 1.02 -12.25
C VAL A 40 -8.48 0.59 -11.73
N TRP A 41 -8.11 -0.67 -11.90
CA TRP A 41 -6.79 -1.16 -11.52
C TRP A 41 -5.68 -0.54 -12.35
N LYS A 42 -5.86 -0.43 -13.67
CA LYS A 42 -4.91 0.22 -14.58
C LYS A 42 -4.64 1.65 -14.13
N ASN A 43 -5.67 2.43 -13.82
CA ASN A 43 -5.49 3.81 -13.36
C ASN A 43 -4.72 3.91 -12.03
N LYS A 44 -4.82 2.90 -11.16
CA LYS A 44 -4.17 2.91 -9.84
C LYS A 44 -2.76 2.33 -9.85
N TYR A 45 -2.51 1.30 -10.67
CA TYR A 45 -1.31 0.47 -10.58
C TYR A 45 -0.53 0.35 -11.90
N ALA A 46 -0.96 0.97 -13.00
CA ALA A 46 -0.20 0.92 -14.25
C ALA A 46 1.22 1.46 -14.08
N GLY A 47 2.19 0.82 -14.73
CA GLY A 47 3.60 1.18 -14.64
C GLY A 47 4.26 0.87 -13.29
N MET A 48 3.55 0.25 -12.33
CA MET A 48 4.16 -0.22 -11.09
C MET A 48 4.71 -1.63 -11.23
N GLU A 49 5.92 -1.84 -10.74
CA GLU A 49 6.53 -3.14 -10.60
C GLU A 49 6.12 -3.83 -9.28
N VAL A 50 6.07 -5.16 -9.28
CA VAL A 50 5.79 -5.93 -8.05
C VAL A 50 6.86 -5.67 -6.98
N SER A 51 8.10 -5.44 -7.39
CA SER A 51 9.19 -5.04 -6.48
C SER A 51 8.95 -3.68 -5.84
N GLN A 52 8.40 -2.72 -6.60
CA GLN A 52 8.04 -1.40 -6.09
C GLN A 52 6.89 -1.48 -5.08
N LEU A 53 5.88 -2.32 -5.33
CA LEU A 53 4.79 -2.55 -4.37
C LEU A 53 5.29 -3.15 -3.04
N ARG A 54 6.20 -4.13 -3.10
CA ARG A 54 6.81 -4.71 -1.90
C ARG A 54 7.59 -3.66 -1.13
N HIS A 55 8.43 -2.90 -1.82
CA HIS A 55 9.21 -1.84 -1.20
C HIS A 55 8.32 -0.77 -0.56
N LEU A 56 7.24 -0.36 -1.22
CA LEU A 56 6.28 0.59 -0.66
C LEU A 56 5.68 0.06 0.65
N LYS A 57 5.27 -1.20 0.68
CA LYS A 57 4.71 -1.84 1.87
C LYS A 57 5.72 -1.91 3.02
N ASP A 58 6.97 -2.23 2.73
CA ASP A 58 8.05 -2.25 3.72
C ASP A 58 8.27 -0.85 4.31
N VAL A 59 8.30 0.17 3.45
CA VAL A 59 8.43 1.59 3.87
C VAL A 59 7.24 2.03 4.72
N GLU A 60 6.01 1.63 4.37
CA GLU A 60 4.82 1.93 5.17
C GLU A 60 4.86 1.29 6.56
N VAL A 61 5.35 0.05 6.66
CA VAL A 61 5.54 -0.66 7.93
C VAL A 61 6.58 0.05 8.80
N GLU A 62 7.73 0.40 8.23
CA GLU A 62 8.78 1.12 8.94
C GLU A 62 8.32 2.53 9.36
N LEU A 63 7.58 3.23 8.50
CA LEU A 63 6.99 4.53 8.86
C LEU A 63 6.01 4.41 10.03
N ALA A 64 5.17 3.38 10.04
CA ALA A 64 4.24 3.13 11.14
C ALA A 64 4.99 2.85 12.46
N ARG A 65 6.06 2.05 12.39
CA ARG A 65 6.94 1.77 13.54
C ARG A 65 7.61 3.04 14.06
N LEU A 66 8.19 3.85 13.18
CA LEU A 66 8.85 5.10 13.54
C LEU A 66 7.88 6.10 14.17
N LYS A 67 6.67 6.23 13.61
CA LYS A 67 5.61 7.09 14.20
C LYS A 67 5.25 6.65 15.62
N ARG A 68 5.16 5.34 15.87
CA ARG A 68 4.87 4.82 17.20
C ARG A 68 6.00 5.11 18.19
N MET A 69 7.24 4.81 17.82
CA MET A 69 8.41 5.10 18.66
C MET A 69 8.52 6.59 18.97
N TYR A 70 8.25 7.46 18.00
CA TYR A 70 8.25 8.90 18.21
C TYR A 70 7.15 9.34 19.18
N ALA A 71 5.94 8.80 19.05
CA ALA A 71 4.84 9.11 19.95
C ALA A 71 5.16 8.70 21.40
N ASP A 72 5.71 7.49 21.58
CA ASP A 72 6.12 6.99 22.90
C ASP A 72 7.20 7.91 23.52
N LEU A 73 8.24 8.27 22.74
CA LEU A 73 9.30 9.17 23.19
C LEU A 73 8.78 10.58 23.51
N ALA A 74 7.87 11.11 22.68
CA ALA A 74 7.26 12.42 22.92
C ALA A 74 6.46 12.44 24.23
N LEU A 75 5.71 11.37 24.52
CA LEU A 75 4.96 11.23 25.78
C LEU A 75 5.88 11.19 26.99
N GLU A 76 6.96 10.40 26.94
CA GLU A 76 7.96 10.36 28.02
C GLU A 76 8.62 11.72 28.23
N HIS A 77 9.02 12.39 27.15
CA HIS A 77 9.63 13.70 27.22
C HIS A 77 8.68 14.76 27.81
N HIS A 78 7.39 14.72 27.45
CA HIS A 78 6.37 15.59 28.06
C HIS A 78 6.23 15.32 29.56
N ALA A 79 6.13 14.05 29.97
CA ALA A 79 6.02 13.69 31.38
C ALA A 79 7.25 14.15 32.20
N LEU A 80 8.46 14.00 31.64
CA LEU A 80 9.69 14.47 32.30
C LEU A 80 9.71 15.99 32.46
N LYS A 81 9.32 16.74 31.43
CA LYS A 81 9.21 18.21 31.51
C LYS A 81 8.19 18.65 32.56
N ASP A 82 7.05 17.98 32.65
CA ASP A 82 6.01 18.29 33.65
C ASP A 82 6.47 18.00 35.09
N VAL A 83 7.26 16.95 35.30
CA VAL A 83 7.85 16.66 36.62
C VAL A 83 8.89 17.71 36.99
N LEU A 84 9.74 18.11 36.05
CA LEU A 84 10.77 19.13 36.29
C LEU A 84 10.16 20.50 36.57
N SER A 85 9.11 20.90 35.85
CA SER A 85 8.42 22.17 36.05
C SER A 85 7.66 22.27 37.36
N ARG A 86 7.26 21.13 37.96
CA ARG A 86 6.63 21.07 39.29
C ARG A 86 7.62 21.07 40.46
N LYS A 87 8.90 20.77 40.20
CA LYS A 87 9.96 20.73 41.23
C LYS A 87 10.68 22.07 41.43
N LEU A 88 10.52 23.00 40.50
CA LEU A 88 10.92 24.40 40.58
C LEU A 88 9.76 25.25 41.09
#